data_AF-A0A1S7PM35-F1
#
_entry.id   AF-A0A1S7PM35-F1
#
_cell.length_a   1.000
_cell.length_b   1.000
_cell.length_c   1.000
_cell.angle_alpha   90.00
_cell.angle_beta   90.00
_cell.angle_gamma   90.00
#
_symmetry.space_group_name_H-M   'P 1'
#
loop_
_entity.id
_entity.type
_entity.pdbx_description
1 polymer ?
#
loop_
_entity_poly.entity_id
_entity_poly.type
_entity_poly.pdbx_seq_one_letter_code
_entity_poly.pdbx_strand_id
1 'polypeptide(L)'
;MEVAHTLDFSRLRVLENIKISALGSQRALNKELESLEKSRLSLVQRLERAQDIANGVRSYEPVNEGLTGQYDPQIGRSREPATHDDMRSAIKSNWEKEVRRLEAELAEIDQKKKSLTAERDEVSERFNEAGHLYDACKKFVGNMLNGDVEGGN
;
A
#
# COMPACT_ATOMS: atom_id res chain seq x y z
N MET A 1 -26.57 -16.48 -43.70
CA MET A 1 -26.37 -15.49 -42.63
C MET A 1 -25.88 -16.24 -41.40
N GLU A 2 -24.56 -16.32 -41.20
CA GLU A 2 -23.93 -17.05 -40.09
C GLU A 2 -23.94 -16.19 -38.82
N VAL A 3 -25.04 -16.23 -38.07
CA VAL A 3 -25.19 -15.56 -36.75
C VAL A 3 -24.68 -16.47 -35.60
N ALA A 4 -24.21 -17.68 -35.92
CA ALA A 4 -23.84 -18.68 -34.94
C ALA A 4 -22.52 -18.39 -34.19
N HIS A 5 -21.62 -17.56 -34.74
CA HIS A 5 -20.32 -17.28 -34.12
C HIS A 5 -20.36 -16.13 -33.09
N THR A 6 -21.47 -15.41 -32.97
CA THR A 6 -21.67 -14.33 -32.00
C THR A 6 -22.23 -14.81 -30.66
N LEU A 7 -22.76 -16.03 -30.59
CA LEU A 7 -23.36 -16.66 -29.39
C LEU A 7 -22.40 -17.66 -28.73
N ASP A 8 -21.16 -17.25 -28.47
CA ASP A 8 -20.27 -18.12 -27.72
C ASP A 8 -20.42 -17.87 -26.21
N PHE A 9 -21.18 -18.72 -25.53
CA PHE A 9 -21.29 -18.74 -24.06
C PHE A 9 -19.92 -18.82 -23.37
N SER A 10 -18.88 -19.30 -24.07
CA SER A 10 -17.50 -19.26 -23.58
C SER A 10 -17.03 -17.82 -23.34
N ARG A 11 -17.42 -16.85 -24.19
CA ARG A 11 -17.04 -15.43 -24.06
C ARG A 11 -17.72 -14.76 -22.88
N LEU A 12 -18.99 -15.06 -22.64
CA LEU A 12 -19.71 -14.61 -21.43
C LEU A 12 -19.05 -15.15 -20.16
N ARG A 13 -18.67 -16.44 -20.16
CA ARG A 13 -17.95 -17.06 -19.05
C ARG A 13 -16.56 -16.44 -18.84
N VAL A 14 -15.84 -16.09 -19.91
CA VAL A 14 -14.56 -15.38 -19.82
C VAL A 14 -14.72 -14.00 -19.19
N LEU A 15 -15.72 -13.22 -19.61
CA LEU A 15 -16.01 -11.90 -19.03
C LEU A 15 -16.41 -12.00 -17.54
N GLU A 16 -17.20 -13.01 -17.19
CA GLU A 16 -17.55 -13.29 -15.79
C GLU A 16 -16.33 -13.62 -14.94
N ASN A 17 -15.41 -14.45 -15.46
CA ASN A 17 -14.15 -14.77 -14.78
C ASN A 17 -13.25 -13.54 -14.61
N ILE A 18 -13.15 -12.68 -15.62
CA ILE A 18 -12.40 -11.41 -15.55
C ILE A 18 -12.99 -10.52 -14.45
N LYS A 19 -14.33 -10.39 -14.40
CA LYS A 19 -15.03 -9.62 -13.36
C LYS A 19 -14.76 -10.16 -11.96
N ILE A 20 -14.85 -11.48 -11.76
CA ILE A 20 -14.58 -12.13 -10.46
C ILE A 20 -13.11 -11.91 -10.06
N SER A 21 -12.18 -12.09 -10.99
CA SER A 21 -10.75 -11.89 -10.75
C SER A 21 -10.44 -10.44 -10.38
N ALA A 22 -10.96 -9.46 -11.12
CA ALA A 22 -10.74 -8.05 -10.83
C ALA A 22 -11.32 -7.65 -9.46
N LEU A 23 -12.49 -8.16 -9.08
CA LEU A 23 -13.04 -7.95 -7.74
C LEU A 23 -12.14 -8.55 -6.64
N GLY A 24 -11.58 -9.74 -6.89
CA GLY A 24 -10.61 -10.38 -6.01
C GLY A 24 -9.36 -9.51 -5.80
N SER A 25 -8.76 -9.03 -6.89
CA SER A 25 -7.59 -8.15 -6.88
C SER A 25 -7.90 -6.83 -6.16
N GLN A 26 -9.04 -6.20 -6.44
CA GLN A 26 -9.44 -4.95 -5.77
C GLN A 26 -9.56 -5.13 -4.25
N ARG A 27 -10.13 -6.26 -3.79
CA ARG A 27 -10.22 -6.58 -2.35
C ARG A 27 -8.84 -6.81 -1.73
N ALA A 28 -7.91 -7.46 -2.44
CA ALA A 28 -6.55 -7.68 -1.96
C ALA A 28 -5.79 -6.35 -1.83
N LEU A 29 -5.86 -5.49 -2.86
CA LEU A 29 -5.24 -4.17 -2.86
C LEU A 29 -5.79 -3.27 -1.74
N ASN A 30 -7.11 -3.30 -1.51
CA ASN A 30 -7.72 -2.55 -0.40
C ASN A 30 -7.21 -3.00 0.97
N LYS A 31 -7.02 -4.31 1.19
CA LYS A 31 -6.44 -4.83 2.43
C LYS A 31 -4.99 -4.40 2.61
N GLU A 32 -4.20 -4.41 1.54
CA GLU A 32 -2.81 -3.95 1.59
C GLU A 32 -2.73 -2.45 1.89
N LEU A 33 -3.56 -1.63 1.25
CA LEU A 33 -3.67 -0.19 1.53
C LEU A 33 -4.06 0.09 2.98
N GLU A 34 -5.01 -0.66 3.56
CA GLU A 34 -5.39 -0.54 4.96
C GLU A 34 -4.23 -0.91 5.91
N SER A 35 -3.49 -1.97 5.59
CA SER A 35 -2.30 -2.37 6.33
C SER A 35 -1.23 -1.28 6.31
N LEU A 36 -0.96 -0.71 5.13
CA LEU A 36 0.00 0.38 4.98
C LEU A 36 -0.43 1.65 5.71
N GLU A 37 -1.73 1.97 5.78
CA GLU A 37 -2.21 3.10 6.58
C GLU A 37 -1.94 2.90 8.07
N LYS A 38 -2.17 1.69 8.59
CA LYS A 38 -1.87 1.37 10.00
C LYS A 38 -0.37 1.50 10.28
N SER A 39 0.49 0.99 9.39
CA SER A 39 1.95 1.13 9.51
C SER A 39 2.37 2.60 9.45
N ARG A 40 1.80 3.39 8.54
CA ARG A 40 2.06 4.83 8.42
C ARG A 40 1.71 5.57 9.71
N LEU A 41 0.52 5.34 10.27
CA LEU A 41 0.09 5.98 11.52
C LEU A 41 1.02 5.61 12.69
N SER A 42 1.44 4.35 12.77
CA SER A 42 2.40 3.91 13.79
C SER A 42 3.77 4.59 13.63
N LEU A 43 4.27 4.72 12.40
CA LEU A 43 5.53 5.39 12.11
C LEU A 43 5.47 6.90 12.37
N VAL A 44 4.36 7.56 12.05
CA VAL A 44 4.14 8.98 12.38
C VAL A 44 4.23 9.18 13.89
N GLN A 45 3.55 8.34 14.68
CA GLN A 45 3.63 8.43 16.15
C GLN A 45 5.06 8.19 16.68
N ARG A 46 5.84 7.31 16.04
CA ARG A 46 7.24 7.08 16.40
C ARG A 46 8.12 8.27 16.01
N LEU A 47 7.88 8.87 14.85
CA LEU A 47 8.58 10.05 14.36
C LEU A 47 8.34 11.25 15.29
N GLU A 48 7.09 11.51 15.67
CA GLU A 48 6.74 12.58 16.62
C GLU A 48 7.48 12.40 17.95
N ARG A 49 7.52 11.17 18.49
CA ARG A 49 8.29 10.87 19.70
C ARG A 49 9.79 11.07 19.51
N ALA A 50 10.35 10.63 18.39
CA ALA A 50 11.77 10.78 18.09
C ALA A 50 12.15 12.27 17.95
N GLN A 51 11.30 13.08 17.32
CA GLN A 51 11.46 14.52 17.19
C GLN A 51 11.35 15.22 18.55
N ASP A 52 10.38 14.85 19.39
CA ASP A 52 10.23 15.38 20.76
C ASP A 52 11.50 15.13 21.60
N ILE A 53 12.11 13.94 21.47
CA ILE A 53 13.34 13.58 22.18
C ILE A 53 14.55 14.34 21.60
N ALA A 54 14.67 14.41 20.27
CA ALA A 54 15.76 15.15 19.60
C ALA A 54 15.75 16.65 19.94
N ASN A 55 14.55 17.24 20.09
CA ASN A 55 14.35 18.63 20.45
C ASN A 55 14.41 18.89 21.97
N GLY A 56 14.55 17.84 22.79
CA GLY A 56 14.62 17.96 24.25
C GLY A 56 13.30 18.35 24.92
N VAL A 57 12.17 18.17 24.22
CA VAL A 57 10.81 18.44 24.71
C VAL A 57 10.34 17.34 25.68
N ARG A 58 10.84 16.10 25.51
CA ARG A 58 10.66 14.98 26.45
C ARG A 58 12.00 14.53 27.02
N SER A 59 12.01 14.15 28.30
CA SER A 59 13.20 13.56 28.94
C SER A 59 13.51 12.19 28.35
N TYR A 60 14.80 11.86 28.28
CA TYR A 60 15.31 10.55 27.86
C TYR A 60 14.71 9.41 28.68
N GLU A 61 13.67 8.77 28.17
CA GLU A 61 13.49 7.35 28.42
C GLU A 61 14.37 6.61 27.42
N PRO A 62 15.33 5.77 27.86
CA PRO A 62 16.07 4.93 26.95
C PRO A 62 15.08 3.94 26.34
N VAL A 63 14.63 4.25 25.13
CA VAL A 63 14.03 3.24 24.26
C VAL A 63 15.15 2.23 24.04
N ASN A 64 15.08 1.11 24.76
CA ASN A 64 16.06 0.02 24.82
C ASN A 64 16.31 -0.68 23.47
N GLU A 65 15.89 -0.11 22.34
CA GLU A 65 15.94 -0.73 21.01
C GLU A 65 17.17 -0.31 20.18
N GLY A 66 18.09 0.52 20.70
CA GLY A 66 19.27 0.93 19.92
C GLY A 66 20.53 1.34 20.69
N LEU A 67 20.53 1.26 22.03
CA LEU A 67 21.70 1.61 22.86
C LEU A 67 22.66 0.44 23.12
N THR A 68 22.41 -0.73 22.53
CA THR A 68 23.35 -1.86 22.56
C THR A 68 24.26 -1.83 21.34
N GLY A 69 25.44 -1.23 21.49
CA GLY A 69 26.59 -1.60 20.65
C GLY A 69 27.34 -0.46 19.98
N GLN A 70 28.00 0.38 20.78
CA GLN A 70 29.35 0.82 20.43
C GLN A 70 30.34 0.13 21.36
N TYR A 71 30.41 -1.21 21.29
CA TYR A 71 31.54 -1.96 21.80
C TYR A 71 32.31 -2.46 20.59
N ASP A 72 33.41 -1.77 20.26
CA ASP A 72 34.39 -2.22 19.28
C ASP A 72 35.43 -3.09 20.03
N PRO A 73 35.45 -4.42 19.86
CA PRO A 73 36.37 -5.29 20.58
C PRO A 73 37.83 -5.17 20.11
N GLN A 74 38.12 -4.45 19.01
CA GLN A 74 39.49 -4.23 18.54
C GLN A 74 40.16 -3.01 19.19
N ILE A 75 39.38 -2.11 19.77
CA ILE A 75 39.87 -0.95 20.51
C ILE A 75 39.48 -1.18 21.96
N GLY A 76 40.37 -1.79 22.75
CA GLY A 76 40.19 -2.03 24.19
C GLY A 76 40.12 -0.75 25.04
N ARG A 77 39.36 0.25 24.61
CA ARG A 77 39.05 1.50 25.31
C ARG A 77 37.58 1.80 25.07
N SER A 78 36.75 1.58 26.08
CA SER A 78 35.51 2.33 26.23
C SER A 78 35.89 3.81 26.15
N ARG A 79 35.49 4.49 25.08
CA ARG A 79 35.65 5.94 24.99
C ARG A 79 34.61 6.52 25.93
N GLU A 80 34.95 6.61 27.21
CA GLU A 80 34.10 7.30 28.18
C GLU A 80 33.85 8.71 27.64
N PRO A 81 32.58 9.13 27.49
CA PRO A 81 32.26 10.48 27.10
C PRO A 81 32.81 11.42 28.17
N ALA A 82 33.74 12.30 27.79
CA ALA A 82 34.56 13.06 28.71
C ALA A 82 33.80 14.15 29.48
N THR A 83 32.54 14.45 29.11
CA THR A 83 31.66 15.37 29.83
C THR A 83 30.18 15.01 29.62
N HIS A 84 29.30 15.45 30.52
CA HIS A 84 27.84 15.32 30.40
C HIS A 84 27.31 15.95 29.10
N ASP A 85 27.99 16.98 28.58
CA ASP A 85 27.64 17.62 27.31
C ASP A 85 27.98 16.75 26.08
N ASP A 86 29.08 16.00 26.12
CA ASP A 86 29.44 15.05 25.07
C ASP A 86 28.42 13.90 24.98
N MET A 87 27.92 13.42 26.12
CA MET A 87 26.82 12.44 26.16
C MET A 87 25.55 13.01 25.53
N ARG A 88 25.16 14.23 25.90
CA ARG A 88 23.94 14.87 25.40
C ARG A 88 24.00 15.10 23.89
N SER A 89 25.16 15.50 23.39
CA SER A 89 25.44 15.69 21.96
C SER A 89 25.37 14.36 21.18
N ALA A 90 25.99 13.30 21.71
CA ALA A 90 25.96 11.98 21.08
C ALA A 90 24.54 11.41 21.00
N ILE A 91 23.76 11.55 22.07
CA ILE A 91 22.39 11.03 22.08
C ILE A 91 21.49 11.84 21.14
N LYS A 92 21.62 13.18 21.11
CA LYS A 92 20.90 14.03 20.14
C LYS A 92 21.22 13.62 18.70
N SER A 93 22.50 13.42 18.38
CA SER A 93 22.92 12.96 17.04
C SER A 93 22.32 11.60 16.66
N ASN A 94 22.13 10.69 17.61
CA ASN A 94 21.50 9.40 17.35
C ASN A 94 20.00 9.54 17.06
N TRP A 95 19.28 10.38 17.82
CA TRP A 95 17.87 10.64 17.55
C TRP A 95 17.64 11.39 16.25
N GLU A 96 18.53 12.31 15.86
CA GLU A 96 18.47 12.96 14.55
C GLU A 96 18.63 11.96 13.40
N LYS A 97 19.48 10.94 13.56
CA LYS A 97 19.60 9.84 12.57
C LYS A 97 18.33 8.99 12.53
N GLU A 98 17.76 8.67 13.69
CA GLU A 98 16.53 7.91 13.79
C GLU A 98 15.33 8.66 13.17
N VAL A 99 15.24 9.97 13.38
CA VAL A 99 14.25 10.84 12.71
C VAL A 99 14.39 10.74 11.19
N ARG A 100 15.59 10.89 10.64
CA ARG A 100 15.83 10.77 9.19
C ARG A 100 15.47 9.38 8.65
N ARG A 101 15.76 8.32 9.42
CA ARG A 101 15.39 6.94 9.06
C ARG A 101 13.87 6.79 8.99
N LEU A 102 13.15 7.25 10.00
CA LEU A 102 11.68 7.20 10.06
C LEU A 102 11.02 8.06 8.98
N GLU A 103 11.59 9.23 8.65
CA GLU A 103 11.13 10.08 7.54
C GLU A 103 11.30 9.38 6.19
N ALA A 104 12.43 8.70 5.97
CA ALA A 104 12.65 7.91 4.76
C ALA A 104 11.64 6.74 4.64
N GLU A 105 11.42 5.99 5.72
CA GLU A 105 10.44 4.89 5.75
C GLU A 105 9.01 5.38 5.50
N LEU A 106 8.64 6.55 6.03
CA LEU A 106 7.34 7.17 5.74
C LEU A 106 7.22 7.57 4.26
N ALA A 107 8.26 8.15 3.67
CA ALA A 107 8.27 8.50 2.26
C ALA A 107 8.11 7.26 1.36
N GLU A 108 8.78 6.16 1.68
CA GLU A 108 8.64 4.88 0.97
C GLU A 108 7.22 4.33 1.07
N ILE A 109 6.62 4.35 2.27
CA ILE A 109 5.23 3.91 2.46
C ILE A 109 4.25 4.78 1.67
N ASP A 110 4.42 6.10 1.70
CA ASP A 110 3.56 7.02 0.94
C ASP A 110 3.70 6.81 -0.57
N GLN A 111 4.91 6.56 -1.07
CA GLN A 111 5.15 6.19 -2.46
C GLN A 111 4.46 4.85 -2.81
N LYS A 112 4.60 3.83 -1.95
CA LYS A 112 3.96 2.53 -2.16
C LYS A 112 2.44 2.64 -2.18
N LYS A 113 1.86 3.42 -1.26
CA LYS A 113 0.41 3.68 -1.21
C LYS A 113 -0.08 4.36 -2.49
N LYS A 114 0.65 5.35 -3.01
CA LYS A 114 0.31 5.99 -4.29
C LYS A 114 0.30 4.98 -5.44
N SER A 115 1.32 4.13 -5.52
CA SER A 115 1.40 3.07 -6.54
C SER A 115 0.23 2.08 -6.46
N LEU A 116 -0.07 1.56 -5.26
CA LEU A 116 -1.17 0.61 -5.06
C LEU A 116 -2.54 1.24 -5.27
N THR A 117 -2.68 2.54 -5.00
CA THR A 117 -3.92 3.28 -5.29
C THR A 117 -4.14 3.38 -6.80
N ALA A 118 -3.10 3.70 -7.57
CA ALA A 118 -3.17 3.72 -9.03
C ALA A 118 -3.51 2.34 -9.61
N GLU A 119 -2.88 1.27 -9.10
CA GLU A 119 -3.18 -0.11 -9.51
C GLU A 119 -4.64 -0.50 -9.17
N ARG A 120 -5.13 -0.12 -7.99
CA ARG A 120 -6.52 -0.35 -7.60
C ARG A 120 -7.48 0.36 -8.56
N ASP A 121 -7.18 1.58 -8.94
CA ASP A 121 -8.03 2.37 -9.85
C ASP A 121 -8.07 1.72 -11.25
N GLU A 122 -6.93 1.26 -11.77
CA GLU A 122 -6.85 0.51 -13.03
C GLU A 122 -7.64 -0.81 -12.97
N VAL A 123 -7.53 -1.57 -11.87
CA VAL A 123 -8.32 -2.79 -11.66
C VAL A 123 -9.81 -2.48 -11.59
N SER A 124 -10.20 -1.37 -10.98
CA SER A 124 -11.58 -0.91 -10.92
C SER A 124 -12.14 -0.53 -12.28
N GLU A 125 -11.35 0.15 -13.12
CA GLU A 125 -11.73 0.47 -14.51
C GLU A 125 -11.97 -0.81 -15.30
N ARG A 126 -11.04 -1.77 -15.27
CA ARG A 126 -11.19 -3.08 -15.93
C ARG A 126 -12.41 -3.85 -15.44
N PHE A 127 -12.70 -3.80 -14.14
CA PHE A 127 -13.89 -4.43 -13.57
C PHE A 127 -15.17 -3.81 -14.14
N ASN A 128 -15.24 -2.48 -14.20
CA ASN A 128 -16.39 -1.77 -14.74
C ASN A 128 -16.59 -2.05 -16.23
N GLU A 129 -15.52 -1.99 -17.03
CA GLU A 129 -15.55 -2.31 -18.45
C GLU A 129 -16.02 -3.75 -18.70
N ALA A 130 -15.43 -4.74 -18.02
CA ALA A 130 -15.84 -6.14 -18.13
C ALA A 130 -17.29 -6.34 -17.68
N GLY A 131 -17.74 -5.62 -16.64
CA GLY A 131 -19.12 -5.63 -16.15
C GLY A 131 -20.11 -5.10 -17.20
N HIS A 132 -19.83 -3.93 -17.79
CA HIS A 132 -20.66 -3.35 -18.84
C HIS A 132 -20.74 -4.24 -20.08
N LEU A 133 -19.61 -4.81 -20.51
CA LEU A 133 -19.58 -5.75 -21.63
C LEU A 133 -20.36 -7.03 -21.32
N TYR A 134 -20.21 -7.59 -20.12
CA TYR A 134 -20.97 -8.76 -19.69
C TYR A 134 -22.49 -8.50 -19.71
N ASP A 135 -22.93 -7.36 -19.15
CA ASP A 135 -24.35 -7.00 -19.12
C ASP A 135 -24.91 -6.74 -20.52
N ALA A 136 -24.13 -6.10 -21.40
CA ALA A 136 -24.50 -5.89 -22.80
C ALA A 136 -24.65 -7.21 -23.56
N CYS A 137 -23.66 -8.12 -23.43
CA CYS A 137 -23.73 -9.44 -24.03
C CYS A 137 -24.93 -10.24 -23.48
N LYS A 138 -25.18 -10.19 -22.16
CA LYS A 138 -26.32 -10.86 -21.55
C LYS A 138 -27.66 -10.34 -22.07
N LYS A 139 -27.82 -9.02 -22.23
CA LYS A 139 -29.02 -8.41 -22.84
C LYS A 139 -29.18 -8.82 -24.30
N PHE A 140 -28.12 -8.80 -25.09
CA PHE A 140 -28.16 -9.23 -26.50
C PHE A 140 -28.62 -10.69 -26.64
N VAL A 141 -28.08 -11.59 -25.81
CA VAL A 141 -28.52 -13.00 -25.78
C VAL A 141 -29.99 -13.11 -25.37
N GLY A 142 -30.41 -12.37 -24.34
CA GLY A 142 -31.81 -12.36 -23.90
C GLY A 142 -32.79 -11.90 -25.00
N ASN A 143 -32.46 -10.82 -25.72
CA ASN A 143 -33.29 -10.30 -26.80
C ASN A 143 -33.39 -11.29 -27.98
N MET A 144 -32.28 -11.93 -28.36
CA MET A 144 -32.30 -12.95 -29.41
C MET A 144 -33.09 -14.21 -29.03
N LEU A 145 -33.04 -14.64 -27.76
CA LEU A 145 -33.80 -15.82 -27.28
C LEU A 145 -35.30 -15.54 -27.16
N ASN A 146 -35.70 -14.30 -26.90
CA ASN A 146 -37.10 -13.91 -26.74
C ASN A 146 -37.81 -13.57 -28.08
N GLY A 147 -37.09 -13.52 -29.20
CA GLY A 147 -37.68 -13.29 -30.52
C GLY A 147 -38.06 -11.84 -30.82
N ASP A 148 -37.71 -10.88 -29.96
CA ASP A 148 -37.86 -9.44 -30.22
C ASP A 148 -36.73 -8.95 -31.14
N VAL A 149 -36.66 -9.51 -32.35
CA VAL A 149 -36.04 -8.80 -33.47
C VAL A 149 -37.18 -8.06 -34.12
N GLU A 150 -37.33 -6.78 -33.76
CA GLU A 150 -38.18 -5.87 -34.53
C GLU A 150 -37.70 -5.91 -35.98
N GLY A 151 -38.41 -6.68 -36.80
CA GLY A 151 -38.30 -6.67 -38.25
C GLY A 151 -38.78 -5.31 -38.73
N GLY A 152 -37.85 -4.36 -38.85
CA GLY A 152 -38.08 -3.14 -39.61
C GLY A 152 -38.11 -3.45 -41.10
N ASN A 153 -39.32 -3.33 -41.67
CA ASN A 153 -39.55 -3.20 -43.12
C ASN A 153 -38.74 -2.05 -43.73
#